data_AF-A0A1L3ZXJ0-F1
#
_entry.id   AF-A0A1L3ZXJ0-F1
#
_cell.length_a   1.000
_cell.length_b   1.000
_cell.length_c   1.000
_cell.angle_alpha   90.00
_cell.angle_beta   90.00
_cell.angle_gamma   90.00
#
_symmetry.space_group_name_H-M   'P 1'
#
loop_
_entity.id
_entity.type
_entity.pdbx_description
1 polymer ?
#
loop_
_entity_poly.entity_id
_entity_poly.type
_entity_poly.pdbx_seq_one_letter_code
_entity_poly.pdbx_strand_id
1 'polypeptide(L)'
;MDMKHNGSTAQSDAAGAYASGGPLILIADASPSSRDTLSADLGHLAYRVSAVESGSAALMMLRSERPALLLLDQNMPGLTGIDLLREMRGSRENAQLPVIIVAHSADAASAVAALNAGADDHILLPCAPPVLAARIERQLDRAREAATLRQAVGALDARLVRRTLEIEELQTRIEALLAEKAALNARLASRDRTPDEATRSSPVKSIAAI
;
A
#
# COMPACT_ATOMS: atom_id res chain seq x y z
N MET A 1 9.03 72.35 4.61
CA MET A 1 8.79 71.58 3.36
C MET A 1 9.83 70.48 3.30
N ASP A 2 9.83 69.50 4.22
CA ASP A 2 8.81 68.47 4.50
C ASP A 2 8.86 67.39 3.39
N MET A 3 9.53 66.25 3.60
CA MET A 3 9.18 65.05 4.39
C MET A 3 8.08 64.15 3.77
N LYS A 4 8.51 62.93 3.38
CA LYS A 4 7.76 61.65 3.33
C LYS A 4 6.63 61.59 2.26
N HIS A 5 6.28 60.46 1.63
CA HIS A 5 6.43 59.02 1.95
C HIS A 5 6.78 58.22 0.66
N ASN A 6 7.35 57.01 0.62
CA ASN A 6 7.65 55.92 1.57
C ASN A 6 6.54 54.86 1.81
N GLY A 7 6.63 53.72 1.12
CA GLY A 7 5.73 52.54 1.23
C GLY A 7 4.76 52.41 0.04
N SER A 8 4.24 51.23 -0.31
CA SER A 8 4.46 49.88 0.23
C SER A 8 4.13 48.80 -0.80
N THR A 9 4.79 47.65 -0.65
CA THR A 9 4.34 46.32 -1.07
C THR A 9 2.90 46.01 -0.66
N ALA A 10 2.27 45.13 -1.45
CA ALA A 10 1.16 44.21 -1.12
C ALA A 10 -0.25 44.78 -0.79
N GLN A 11 -1.20 44.49 -1.69
CA GLN A 11 -2.63 44.31 -1.42
C GLN A 11 -3.12 43.35 -2.54
N SER A 12 -3.41 42.05 -2.36
CA SER A 12 -4.14 41.26 -1.35
C SER A 12 -5.64 41.11 -1.64
N ASP A 13 -6.14 39.92 -1.31
CA ASP A 13 -7.55 39.58 -1.05
C ASP A 13 -8.47 39.20 -2.22
N ALA A 14 -8.18 38.03 -2.79
CA ALA A 14 -9.21 37.07 -3.24
C ALA A 14 -9.06 35.71 -2.52
N ALA A 15 -8.55 35.71 -1.28
CA ALA A 15 -8.42 34.53 -0.44
C ALA A 15 -9.76 34.15 0.22
N GLY A 16 -10.69 33.63 -0.58
CA GLY A 16 -11.81 32.86 -0.05
C GLY A 16 -11.27 31.62 0.67
N ALA A 17 -11.60 31.45 1.94
CA ALA A 17 -11.04 30.41 2.79
C ALA A 17 -11.62 29.01 2.45
N TYR A 18 -11.12 28.40 1.38
CA TYR A 18 -11.35 26.98 1.10
C TYR A 18 -10.59 26.13 2.12
N ALA A 19 -11.29 25.16 2.73
CA ALA A 19 -10.81 24.46 3.92
C ALA A 19 -9.46 23.76 3.69
N SER A 20 -8.47 24.08 4.52
CA SER A 20 -7.15 23.45 4.54
C SER A 20 -7.22 22.02 5.10
N GLY A 21 -7.76 21.08 4.31
CA GLY A 21 -7.92 19.69 4.72
C GLY A 21 -8.37 18.70 3.64
N GLY A 22 -8.84 19.17 2.47
CA GLY A 22 -9.26 18.29 1.37
C GLY A 22 -8.12 17.46 0.76
N PRO A 23 -8.44 16.33 0.10
CA PRO A 23 -7.46 15.53 -0.63
C PRO A 23 -6.83 16.37 -1.76
N LEU A 24 -5.55 16.13 -2.02
CA LEU A 24 -4.81 16.78 -3.10
C LEU A 24 -5.07 16.05 -4.42
N ILE A 25 -5.60 16.78 -5.40
CA ILE A 25 -5.75 16.34 -6.78
C ILE A 25 -4.64 16.98 -7.61
N LEU A 26 -3.88 16.16 -8.34
CA LEU A 26 -2.93 16.64 -9.35
C LEU A 26 -3.63 16.68 -10.70
N ILE A 27 -3.46 17.77 -11.45
CA ILE A 27 -3.92 17.92 -12.83
C ILE A 27 -2.69 17.97 -13.74
N ALA A 28 -2.61 17.08 -14.72
CA ALA A 28 -1.59 17.10 -15.77
C ALA A 28 -2.27 17.31 -17.12
N ASP A 29 -2.22 18.52 -17.65
CA ASP A 29 -2.93 18.93 -18.87
C ASP A 29 -2.13 20.05 -19.55
N ALA A 30 -1.88 19.93 -20.86
CA ALA A 30 -1.10 20.91 -21.60
C ALA A 30 -1.81 22.28 -21.74
N SER A 31 -3.14 22.30 -21.72
CA SER A 31 -3.97 23.49 -21.91
C SER A 31 -4.09 24.34 -20.63
N PRO A 32 -3.59 25.60 -20.61
CA PRO A 32 -3.71 26.46 -19.44
C PRO A 32 -5.17 26.73 -19.04
N SER A 33 -6.05 26.97 -20.01
CA SER A 33 -7.47 27.24 -19.74
C SER A 33 -8.21 26.02 -19.16
N SER A 34 -7.81 24.80 -19.54
CA SER A 34 -8.33 23.56 -18.95
C SER A 34 -7.87 23.43 -17.50
N ARG A 35 -6.57 23.62 -17.24
CA ARG A 35 -6.01 23.63 -15.88
C ARG A 35 -6.68 24.67 -14.98
N ASP A 36 -6.86 25.90 -15.46
CA ASP A 36 -7.47 26.99 -14.69
C ASP A 36 -8.94 26.69 -14.34
N THR A 37 -9.71 26.20 -15.34
CA THR A 37 -11.13 25.85 -15.14
C THR A 37 -11.28 24.70 -14.14
N LEU A 38 -10.56 23.60 -14.36
CA LEU A 38 -10.60 22.44 -13.45
C LEU A 38 -10.09 22.79 -12.05
N SER A 39 -9.09 23.66 -11.92
CA SER A 39 -8.57 24.10 -10.62
C SER A 39 -9.59 24.96 -9.87
N ALA A 40 -10.31 25.85 -10.55
CA ALA A 40 -11.38 26.63 -9.95
C ALA A 40 -12.55 25.75 -9.52
N ASP A 41 -13.06 24.90 -10.43
CA ASP A 41 -14.18 23.99 -10.17
C ASP A 41 -13.91 23.06 -8.97
N LEU A 42 -12.74 22.43 -8.93
CA LEU A 42 -12.34 21.54 -7.83
C LEU A 42 -12.03 22.32 -6.53
N GLY A 43 -11.45 23.52 -6.63
CA GLY A 43 -11.22 24.40 -5.48
C GLY A 43 -12.53 24.79 -4.79
N HIS A 44 -13.57 25.15 -5.56
CA HIS A 44 -14.91 25.41 -5.05
C HIS A 44 -15.55 24.20 -4.35
N LEU A 45 -15.16 22.98 -4.74
CA LEU A 45 -15.56 21.71 -4.14
C LEU A 45 -14.65 21.27 -2.97
N ALA A 46 -13.85 22.19 -2.41
CA ALA A 46 -12.95 21.97 -1.28
C ALA A 46 -11.82 20.95 -1.51
N TYR A 47 -11.48 20.64 -2.76
CA TYR A 47 -10.25 19.92 -3.09
C TYR A 47 -9.04 20.84 -2.99
N ARG A 48 -7.89 20.28 -2.58
CA ARG A 48 -6.61 20.92 -2.84
C ARG A 48 -6.20 20.56 -4.26
N VAL A 49 -5.74 21.53 -5.05
CA VAL A 49 -5.34 21.31 -6.43
C VAL A 49 -3.89 21.71 -6.65
N SER A 50 -3.15 20.89 -7.38
CA SER A 50 -1.84 21.19 -7.95
C SER A 50 -1.94 20.91 -9.45
N ALA A 51 -1.38 21.76 -10.30
CA ALA A 51 -1.61 21.70 -11.75
C ALA A 51 -0.29 21.89 -12.52
N VAL A 52 -0.04 21.03 -13.50
CA VAL A 52 1.18 20.97 -14.30
C VAL A 52 0.88 20.77 -15.78
N GLU A 53 1.78 21.23 -16.65
CA GLU A 53 1.59 21.27 -18.10
C GLU A 53 2.11 20.04 -18.87
N SER A 54 2.74 19.08 -18.19
CA SER A 54 3.40 17.95 -18.84
C SER A 54 3.51 16.71 -17.94
N GLY A 55 3.62 15.55 -18.58
CA GLY A 55 3.79 14.27 -17.88
C GLY A 55 5.09 14.18 -17.06
N SER A 56 6.18 14.80 -17.51
CA SER A 56 7.44 14.85 -16.75
C SER A 56 7.31 15.69 -15.47
N ALA A 57 6.65 16.86 -15.56
CA ALA A 57 6.31 17.65 -14.39
C ALA A 57 5.35 16.88 -13.45
N ALA A 58 4.39 16.13 -14.00
CA ALA A 58 3.50 15.29 -13.20
C ALA A 58 4.29 14.23 -12.40
N LEU A 59 5.20 13.48 -13.04
CA LEU A 59 6.05 12.50 -12.36
C LEU A 59 6.92 13.12 -11.25
N MET A 60 7.38 14.36 -11.41
CA MET A 60 8.07 15.09 -10.34
C MET A 60 7.11 15.40 -9.18
N MET A 61 5.92 15.91 -9.46
CA MET A 61 4.90 16.24 -8.44
C MET A 61 4.36 15.02 -7.69
N LEU A 62 4.25 13.86 -8.35
CA LEU A 62 3.87 12.61 -7.69
C LEU A 62 4.83 12.23 -6.56
N ARG A 63 6.12 12.50 -6.74
CA ARG A 63 7.18 12.19 -5.75
C ARG A 63 7.21 13.20 -4.60
N SER A 64 7.01 14.49 -4.87
CA SER A 64 7.12 15.56 -3.87
C SER A 64 5.85 15.74 -3.03
N GLU A 65 4.67 15.80 -3.64
CA GLU A 65 3.43 16.17 -2.95
C GLU A 65 2.51 14.99 -2.60
N ARG A 66 2.73 13.82 -3.23
CA ARG A 66 1.92 12.61 -3.04
C ARG A 66 0.40 12.88 -3.14
N PRO A 67 -0.09 13.32 -4.30
CA PRO A 67 -1.53 13.55 -4.51
C PRO A 67 -2.33 12.26 -4.26
N ALA A 68 -3.59 12.43 -3.91
CA ALA A 68 -4.52 11.33 -3.67
C ALA A 68 -5.12 10.79 -4.98
N LEU A 69 -5.14 11.60 -6.05
CA LEU A 69 -5.62 11.24 -7.39
C LEU A 69 -4.95 12.13 -8.44
N LEU A 70 -4.76 11.58 -9.64
CA LEU A 70 -4.30 12.30 -10.84
C LEU A 70 -5.42 12.42 -11.88
N LEU A 71 -5.75 13.65 -12.27
CA LEU A 71 -6.45 13.94 -13.53
C LEU A 71 -5.40 14.10 -14.62
N LEU A 72 -5.45 13.25 -15.63
CA LEU A 72 -4.42 13.16 -16.68
C LEU A 72 -5.05 13.38 -18.05
N ASP A 73 -4.71 14.49 -18.70
CA ASP A 73 -5.07 14.73 -20.09
C ASP A 73 -4.51 13.62 -20.98
N GLN A 74 -5.39 13.11 -21.84
CA GLN A 74 -5.09 12.11 -22.84
C GLN A 74 -4.06 12.63 -23.87
N ASN A 75 -4.12 13.91 -24.21
CA ASN A 75 -3.52 14.49 -25.42
C ASN A 75 -2.34 15.46 -25.14
N MET A 76 -1.49 15.13 -24.16
CA MET A 76 -0.27 15.92 -23.91
C MET A 76 0.80 15.75 -25.01
N PRO A 77 1.58 16.81 -25.32
CA PRO A 77 2.66 16.74 -26.29
C PRO A 77 3.83 15.89 -25.79
N GLY A 78 4.43 15.10 -26.69
CA GLY A 78 5.51 14.17 -26.37
C GLY A 78 4.98 12.82 -25.92
N LEU A 79 4.88 12.60 -24.61
CA LEU A 79 4.35 11.36 -24.03
C LEU A 79 2.84 11.52 -23.80
N THR A 80 2.02 10.68 -24.43
CA THR A 80 0.56 10.75 -24.26
C THR A 80 0.17 10.38 -22.82
N GLY A 81 -1.01 10.84 -22.37
CA GLY A 81 -1.51 10.49 -21.03
C GLY A 81 -1.67 8.97 -20.84
N ILE A 82 -2.04 8.25 -21.91
CA ILE A 82 -2.19 6.80 -21.88
C ILE A 82 -0.81 6.10 -21.77
N ASP A 83 0.22 6.61 -22.45
CA ASP A 83 1.58 6.05 -22.36
C ASP A 83 2.22 6.32 -21.00
N LEU A 84 2.06 7.54 -20.46
CA LEU A 84 2.49 7.89 -19.11
C LEU A 84 1.82 6.98 -18.06
N LEU A 85 0.52 6.73 -18.21
CA LEU A 85 -0.22 5.83 -17.34
C LEU A 85 0.35 4.40 -17.39
N ARG A 86 0.69 3.86 -18.57
CA ARG A 86 1.33 2.53 -18.69
C ARG A 86 2.65 2.48 -17.93
N GLU A 87 3.49 3.51 -18.05
CA GLU A 87 4.75 3.63 -17.31
C GLU A 87 4.50 3.68 -15.79
N MET A 88 3.55 4.51 -15.35
CA MET A 88 3.16 4.61 -13.94
C MET A 88 2.69 3.27 -13.37
N ARG A 89 1.90 2.48 -14.11
CA ARG A 89 1.44 1.14 -13.71
C ARG A 89 2.57 0.10 -13.67
N GLY A 90 3.65 0.28 -14.42
CA GLY A 90 4.88 -0.51 -14.28
C GLY A 90 5.69 -0.17 -13.02
N SER A 91 5.50 1.01 -12.43
CA SER A 91 6.27 1.49 -11.28
C SER A 91 5.62 1.12 -9.93
N ARG A 92 6.39 0.53 -8.99
CA ARG A 92 5.87 0.17 -7.65
C ARG A 92 5.36 1.39 -6.86
N GLU A 93 5.89 2.57 -7.12
CA GLU A 93 5.51 3.83 -6.45
C GLU A 93 4.13 4.32 -6.89
N ASN A 94 3.85 4.33 -8.20
CA ASN A 94 2.64 4.97 -8.76
C ASN A 94 1.57 3.98 -9.24
N ALA A 95 1.83 2.67 -9.25
CA ALA A 95 0.89 1.66 -9.73
C ALA A 95 -0.45 1.62 -8.97
N GLN A 96 -0.53 2.24 -7.79
CA GLN A 96 -1.70 2.25 -6.90
C GLN A 96 -2.34 3.64 -6.76
N LEU A 97 -1.83 4.66 -7.47
CA LEU A 97 -2.43 5.99 -7.51
C LEU A 97 -3.67 5.96 -8.41
N PRO A 98 -4.84 6.44 -7.97
CA PRO A 98 -5.98 6.64 -8.84
C PRO A 98 -5.65 7.60 -9.99
N VAL A 99 -5.91 7.18 -11.23
CA VAL A 99 -5.75 8.00 -12.43
C VAL A 99 -7.06 8.01 -13.20
N ILE A 100 -7.59 9.21 -13.42
CA ILE A 100 -8.71 9.45 -14.33
C ILE A 100 -8.15 10.09 -15.59
N ILE A 101 -8.37 9.46 -16.74
CA ILE A 101 -8.00 10.03 -18.04
C ILE A 101 -9.07 11.04 -18.46
N VAL A 102 -8.60 12.24 -18.79
CA VAL A 102 -9.41 13.37 -19.25
C VAL A 102 -9.27 13.48 -20.76
N ALA A 103 -10.40 13.52 -21.47
CA ALA A 103 -10.43 13.62 -22.93
C ALA A 103 -11.29 14.82 -23.38
N HIS A 104 -10.90 15.42 -24.50
CA HIS A 104 -11.62 16.53 -25.13
C HIS A 104 -12.38 16.11 -26.41
N SER A 105 -12.32 14.84 -26.80
CA SER A 105 -13.04 14.27 -27.94
C SER A 105 -13.64 12.92 -27.60
N ALA A 106 -14.83 12.66 -28.13
CA ALA A 106 -15.54 11.40 -27.93
C ALA A 106 -15.00 10.31 -28.87
N ASP A 107 -13.98 9.58 -28.43
CA ASP A 107 -13.51 8.36 -29.10
C ASP A 107 -13.61 7.14 -28.17
N ALA A 108 -14.42 6.17 -28.58
CA ALA A 108 -14.59 4.91 -27.87
C ALA A 108 -13.33 4.04 -27.91
N ALA A 109 -12.52 4.10 -28.98
CA ALA A 109 -11.29 3.32 -29.07
C ALA A 109 -10.26 3.82 -28.06
N SER A 110 -10.06 5.14 -27.96
CA SER A 110 -9.21 5.76 -26.93
C SER A 110 -9.71 5.50 -25.52
N ALA A 111 -11.03 5.60 -25.26
CA ALA A 111 -11.59 5.27 -23.94
C ALA A 111 -11.29 3.82 -23.51
N VAL A 112 -11.44 2.86 -24.43
CA VAL A 112 -11.06 1.46 -24.21
C VAL A 112 -9.54 1.30 -24.02
N ALA A 113 -8.73 2.02 -24.80
CA ALA A 113 -7.26 1.99 -24.67
C ALA A 113 -6.77 2.55 -23.32
N ALA A 114 -7.42 3.59 -22.80
CA ALA A 114 -7.15 4.18 -21.50
C ALA A 114 -7.49 3.21 -20.35
N LEU A 115 -8.69 2.62 -20.38
CA LEU A 115 -9.11 1.64 -19.36
C LEU A 115 -8.21 0.39 -19.39
N ASN A 116 -7.88 -0.13 -20.57
CA ASN A 116 -6.94 -1.25 -20.73
C ASN A 116 -5.50 -0.92 -20.33
N ALA A 117 -5.09 0.36 -20.34
CA ALA A 117 -3.83 0.82 -19.77
C ALA A 117 -3.85 0.91 -18.23
N GLY A 118 -4.99 0.64 -17.60
CA GLY A 118 -5.18 0.66 -16.15
C GLY A 118 -5.69 1.99 -15.60
N ALA A 119 -6.44 2.77 -16.38
CA ALA A 119 -7.12 3.96 -15.88
C ALA A 119 -8.31 3.56 -14.98
N ASP A 120 -8.51 4.28 -13.89
CA ASP A 120 -9.60 4.03 -12.95
C ASP A 120 -10.94 4.61 -13.46
N ASP A 121 -10.87 5.64 -14.30
CA ASP A 121 -11.99 6.18 -15.08
C ASP A 121 -11.50 6.86 -16.38
N HIS A 122 -12.42 7.07 -17.31
CA HIS A 122 -12.23 7.92 -18.50
C HIS A 122 -13.41 8.89 -18.60
N ILE A 123 -13.13 10.18 -18.77
CA ILE A 123 -14.13 11.24 -18.81
C ILE A 123 -13.93 12.18 -20.00
N LEU A 124 -15.04 12.53 -20.63
CA LEU A 124 -15.10 13.54 -21.68
C LEU A 124 -15.41 14.91 -21.07
N LEU A 125 -14.63 15.93 -21.42
CA LEU A 125 -14.92 17.33 -21.13
C LEU A 125 -15.64 18.02 -22.30
N PRO A 126 -16.51 19.02 -22.03
CA PRO A 126 -16.89 19.51 -20.70
C PRO A 126 -17.79 18.52 -19.95
N CYS A 127 -17.58 18.39 -18.64
CA CYS A 127 -18.47 17.65 -17.75
C CYS A 127 -18.91 18.56 -16.58
N ALA A 128 -20.08 18.29 -15.99
CA ALA A 128 -20.57 19.11 -14.88
C ALA A 128 -19.70 18.88 -13.63
N PRO A 129 -19.26 19.94 -12.91
CA PRO A 129 -18.38 19.79 -11.74
C PRO A 129 -18.88 18.80 -10.67
N PRO A 130 -20.18 18.72 -10.33
CA PRO A 130 -20.68 17.69 -9.40
C PRO A 130 -20.50 16.25 -9.89
N VAL A 131 -20.51 16.02 -11.22
CA VAL A 131 -20.27 14.70 -11.83
C VAL A 131 -18.77 14.35 -11.77
N LEU A 132 -17.89 15.33 -11.97
CA LEU A 132 -16.45 15.15 -11.77
C LEU A 132 -16.14 14.82 -10.30
N ALA A 133 -16.73 15.56 -9.35
CA ALA A 133 -16.60 15.34 -7.92
C ALA A 133 -16.99 13.90 -7.53
N ALA A 134 -18.19 13.47 -7.89
CA ALA A 134 -18.68 12.12 -7.58
C ALA A 134 -17.81 11.01 -8.18
N ARG A 135 -17.18 11.24 -9.34
CA ARG A 135 -16.21 10.31 -9.93
C ARG A 135 -14.89 10.29 -9.17
N ILE A 136 -14.35 11.45 -8.79
CA ILE A 136 -13.15 11.58 -7.95
C ILE A 136 -13.35 10.86 -6.62
N GLU A 137 -14.45 11.15 -5.90
CA GLU A 137 -14.80 10.52 -4.62
C GLU A 137 -14.83 9.00 -4.73
N ARG A 138 -15.52 8.46 -5.75
CA ARG A 138 -15.61 7.02 -5.99
C ARG A 138 -14.22 6.36 -6.13
N GLN A 139 -13.26 7.00 -6.80
CA GLN A 139 -11.92 6.42 -6.93
C GLN A 139 -11.08 6.61 -5.68
N LEU A 140 -11.24 7.72 -4.96
CA LEU A 140 -10.58 7.95 -3.67
C LEU A 140 -11.02 6.93 -2.62
N ASP A 141 -12.30 6.60 -2.56
CA ASP A 141 -12.84 5.61 -1.62
C ASP A 141 -12.36 4.18 -1.97
N ARG A 142 -12.41 3.80 -3.25
CA ARG A 142 -11.80 2.54 -3.72
C ARG A 142 -10.32 2.43 -3.36
N ALA A 143 -9.56 3.53 -3.48
CA ALA A 143 -8.15 3.55 -3.11
C ALA A 143 -7.94 3.37 -1.60
N ARG A 144 -8.77 4.00 -0.77
CA ARG A 144 -8.78 3.85 0.70
C ARG A 144 -9.14 2.42 1.12
N GLU A 145 -10.15 1.82 0.51
CA GLU A 145 -10.55 0.42 0.73
C GLU A 145 -9.42 -0.54 0.35
N ALA A 146 -8.85 -0.39 -0.84
CA ALA A 146 -7.73 -1.21 -1.32
C ALA A 146 -6.45 -1.02 -0.47
N ALA A 147 -6.19 0.17 0.07
CA ALA A 147 -5.09 0.40 1.01
C ALA A 147 -5.35 -0.30 2.35
N THR A 148 -6.57 -0.19 2.89
CA THR A 148 -6.98 -0.84 4.14
C THR A 148 -6.87 -2.37 4.05
N LEU A 149 -7.34 -2.96 2.95
CA LEU A 149 -7.24 -4.40 2.71
C LEU A 149 -5.77 -4.86 2.62
N ARG A 150 -4.92 -4.12 1.90
CA ARG A 150 -3.48 -4.43 1.81
C ARG A 150 -2.77 -4.34 3.17
N GLN A 151 -3.13 -3.37 4.01
CA GLN A 151 -2.61 -3.27 5.38
C GLN A 151 -3.06 -4.46 6.24
N ALA A 152 -4.33 -4.87 6.13
CA ALA A 152 -4.86 -6.03 6.85
C ALA A 152 -4.15 -7.34 6.44
N VAL A 153 -3.94 -7.56 5.14
CA VAL A 153 -3.19 -8.71 4.62
C VAL A 153 -1.76 -8.72 5.16
N GLY A 154 -1.01 -7.61 5.02
CA GLY A 154 0.37 -7.55 5.54
C GLY A 154 0.48 -7.74 7.06
N ALA A 155 -0.54 -7.31 7.83
CA ALA A 155 -0.61 -7.54 9.27
C ALA A 155 -0.95 -9.01 9.63
N LEU A 156 -1.66 -9.73 8.77
CA LEU A 156 -1.89 -11.18 8.90
C LEU A 156 -0.62 -11.95 8.55
N ASP A 157 0.06 -11.61 7.45
CA ASP A 157 1.31 -12.25 7.03
C ASP A 157 2.40 -12.14 8.11
N ALA A 158 2.60 -10.93 8.68
CA ALA A 158 3.52 -10.71 9.79
C ALA A 158 3.16 -11.51 11.05
N ARG A 159 1.88 -11.83 11.25
CA ARG A 159 1.39 -12.68 12.36
C ARG A 159 1.63 -14.15 12.08
N LEU A 160 1.43 -14.60 10.84
CA LEU A 160 1.74 -15.97 10.40
C LEU A 160 3.22 -16.26 10.59
N VAL A 161 4.12 -15.41 10.07
CA VAL A 161 5.58 -15.56 10.23
C VAL A 161 5.97 -15.69 11.70
N ARG A 162 5.40 -14.85 12.59
CA ARG A 162 5.68 -14.93 14.04
C ARG A 162 5.23 -16.27 14.65
N ARG A 163 4.05 -16.77 14.28
CA ARG A 163 3.53 -18.05 14.79
C ARG A 163 4.32 -19.25 14.26
N THR A 164 4.81 -19.20 13.02
CA THR A 164 5.69 -20.26 12.49
C THR A 164 6.96 -20.40 13.33
N LEU A 165 7.67 -19.30 13.59
CA LEU A 165 8.88 -19.29 14.41
C LEU A 165 8.64 -19.78 15.85
N GLU A 166 7.53 -19.38 16.46
CA GLU A 166 7.13 -19.84 17.80
C GLU A 166 6.84 -21.34 17.83
N ILE A 167 6.21 -21.89 16.77
CA ILE A 167 5.96 -23.33 16.64
C ILE A 167 7.29 -24.10 16.48
N GLU A 168 8.22 -23.59 15.67
CA GLU A 168 9.55 -24.19 15.48
C GLU A 168 10.37 -24.20 16.79
N GLU A 169 10.34 -23.11 17.57
CA GLU A 169 10.99 -23.03 18.88
C GLU A 169 10.37 -24.04 19.88
N LEU A 170 9.04 -24.12 19.93
CA LEU A 170 8.32 -25.05 20.79
C LEU A 170 8.56 -26.52 20.40
N GLN A 171 8.60 -26.84 19.10
CA GLN A 171 8.98 -28.17 18.60
C GLN A 171 10.39 -28.55 19.06
N THR A 172 11.37 -27.66 18.83
CA THR A 172 12.75 -27.84 19.29
C THR A 172 12.83 -28.09 20.81
N ARG A 173 12.07 -27.33 21.61
CA ARG A 173 12.01 -27.49 23.06
C ARG A 173 11.37 -28.82 23.47
N ILE A 174 10.30 -29.26 22.80
CA ILE A 174 9.64 -30.55 23.08
C ILE A 174 10.59 -31.71 22.78
N GLU A 175 11.29 -31.70 21.64
CA GLU A 175 12.27 -32.72 21.28
C GLU A 175 13.40 -32.83 22.31
N ALA A 176 13.95 -31.69 22.76
CA ALA A 176 14.97 -31.67 23.81
C ALA A 176 14.49 -32.28 25.14
N LEU A 177 13.26 -31.95 25.57
CA LEU A 177 12.67 -32.51 26.80
C LEU A 177 12.37 -34.01 26.68
N LEU A 178 11.96 -34.49 25.49
CA LEU A 178 11.77 -35.92 25.23
C LEU A 178 13.10 -36.68 25.30
N ALA A 179 14.18 -36.13 24.74
CA ALA A 179 15.52 -36.70 24.83
C ALA A 179 16.05 -36.75 26.28
N GLU A 180 15.86 -35.67 27.05
CA GLU A 180 16.23 -35.61 28.46
C GLU A 180 15.47 -36.66 29.30
N LYS A 181 14.15 -36.76 29.12
CA LYS A 181 13.30 -37.76 29.77
C LYS A 181 13.75 -39.19 29.44
N ALA A 182 14.08 -39.47 28.17
CA ALA A 182 14.57 -40.77 27.76
C ALA A 182 15.90 -41.14 28.44
N ALA A 183 16.84 -40.19 28.52
CA ALA A 183 18.12 -40.38 29.21
C ALA A 183 17.94 -40.59 30.73
N LEU A 184 17.02 -39.86 31.37
CA LEU A 184 16.71 -40.04 32.79
C LEU A 184 16.09 -41.43 33.07
N ASN A 185 15.12 -41.85 32.25
CA ASN A 185 14.50 -43.17 32.37
C ASN A 185 15.52 -44.31 32.20
N ALA A 186 16.45 -44.19 31.24
CA ALA A 186 17.53 -45.17 31.05
C ALA A 186 18.46 -45.25 32.27
N ARG A 187 18.80 -44.11 32.89
CA ARG A 187 19.60 -44.06 34.13
C ARG A 187 18.88 -44.74 35.30
N LEU A 188 17.60 -44.49 35.49
CA LEU A 188 16.79 -45.15 36.53
C LEU A 188 16.76 -46.68 36.31
N ALA A 189 16.45 -47.13 35.10
CA ALA A 189 16.41 -48.55 34.75
C ALA A 189 17.76 -49.27 34.91
N SER A 190 18.89 -48.57 34.77
CA SER A 190 20.22 -49.12 35.08
C SER A 190 20.55 -49.15 36.58
N ARG A 191 19.91 -48.30 37.40
CA ARG A 191 20.17 -48.20 38.84
C ARG A 191 19.40 -49.22 39.67
N ASP A 192 18.21 -49.60 39.21
CA ASP A 192 17.40 -50.66 39.83
C ASP A 192 17.91 -52.08 39.52
N ARG A 193 18.89 -52.23 38.62
CA ARG A 193 19.66 -53.47 38.42
C ARG A 193 20.76 -53.63 39.48
N THR A 194 20.36 -53.74 40.75
CA THR A 194 21.29 -54.18 41.81
C THR A 194 21.58 -55.68 41.70
N PRO A 195 22.82 -56.14 41.93
CA PRO A 195 23.18 -57.55 41.81
C PRO A 195 22.77 -58.37 43.04
N ASP A 196 21.48 -58.74 43.15
CA ASP A 196 20.95 -59.56 44.26
C ASP A 196 20.21 -60.84 43.79
N GLU A 197 20.74 -61.52 42.77
CA GLU A 197 20.34 -62.90 42.41
C GLU A 197 21.53 -63.86 42.24
N ALA A 198 22.78 -63.40 42.41
CA ALA A 198 23.99 -64.16 42.08
C ALA A 198 24.40 -65.26 43.09
N THR A 199 23.64 -65.48 44.18
CA THR A 199 24.10 -66.31 45.32
C THR A 199 23.14 -67.41 45.77
N ARG A 200 22.10 -67.75 44.98
CA ARG A 200 21.14 -68.83 45.32
C ARG A 200 21.02 -69.94 44.28
N SER A 201 22.15 -70.54 43.90
CA SER A 201 22.16 -71.92 43.40
C SER A 201 23.49 -72.63 43.70
N SER A 202 23.61 -73.16 44.91
CA SER A 202 24.66 -74.13 45.25
C SER A 202 24.08 -75.54 45.10
N PRO A 203 24.68 -76.44 44.29
CA PRO A 203 24.15 -77.78 44.09
C PRO A 203 24.52 -78.68 45.28
N VAL A 204 23.59 -78.83 46.22
CA VAL A 204 23.72 -79.83 47.29
C VAL A 204 23.56 -81.23 46.68
N LYS A 205 24.66 -81.99 46.68
CA LYS A 205 24.66 -83.42 46.36
C LYS A 205 23.91 -84.21 47.43
N SER A 206 22.94 -85.04 47.02
CA SER A 206 22.54 -86.26 47.72
C SER A 206 22.09 -87.24 46.62
N ILE A 207 22.80 -88.32 46.29
CA ILE A 207 23.12 -89.52 47.09
C ILE A 207 21.84 -90.26 47.51
N ALA A 208 21.61 -91.40 46.83
CA ALA A 208 20.98 -92.69 47.22
C ALA A 208 19.75 -92.68 48.17
N ALA A 209 18.74 -93.56 48.04
CA ALA A 209 18.82 -94.99 47.71
C ALA A 209 17.41 -95.60 47.48
N ILE A 210 17.41 -96.84 46.94
CA ILE A 210 16.28 -97.81 46.81
C ILE A 210 15.27 -97.46 45.70
#